data_AF-A0A6G9FPV0-F1
#
_entry.id   AF-A0A6G9FPV0-F1
#
_cell.length_a   1.000
_cell.length_b   1.000
_cell.length_c   1.000
_cell.angle_alpha   90.00
_cell.angle_beta   90.00
_cell.angle_gamma   90.00
#
_symmetry.space_group_name_H-M   'P 1'
#
loop_
_entity.id
_entity.type
_entity.pdbx_description
1 polymer ?
#
loop_
_entity_poly.entity_id
_entity_poly.type
_entity_poly.pdbx_seq_one_letter_code
_entity_poly.pdbx_strand_id
1 'polypeptide(L)'
;MGYQLRRWFEDRLPQEISSGERVVALAIADLVWDDSRIGYGKKFMAKLLHKTGFENEAQLGKVLGKLAGRGIELRVPICGQDGKPLRNKRGQLVYAHRGHQRTFRVPLESEFPGRAAPYWNDDEERSPDRETNSWFTDERSPARETFKAESSPAREGYRGERSPARESMVTQAGDPIPLTTPSFPPSVTPRPRAAEGKAGSSKQQDPALTAATAFLQNLPQPWSVGRVTASAMAPQLLEVITEQGWQLDDELVTKLTERPEGVKQPSAVLRLRINDLPKAPRQHAPTTGPSLPPWCGECGDGNPAAEFNAKFRKAPGSSKPCLNCHPETQTAEAA
;
A
#
# COMPACT_ATOMS: atom_id res chain seq x y z
N MET A 1 5.09 -4.71 8.18
CA MET A 1 6.08 -4.40 9.23
C MET A 1 7.40 -4.70 8.57
N GLY A 2 8.34 -3.74 8.59
CA GLY A 2 9.47 -3.50 7.67
C GLY A 2 10.51 -4.61 7.42
N TYR A 3 10.19 -5.88 7.65
CA TYR A 3 11.18 -6.97 7.65
C TYR A 3 11.80 -7.19 6.26
N GLN A 4 11.00 -7.08 5.20
CA GLN A 4 11.50 -7.23 3.83
C GLN A 4 12.45 -6.09 3.46
N LEU A 5 12.09 -4.84 3.81
CA LEU A 5 12.97 -3.70 3.61
C LEU A 5 14.25 -3.81 4.41
N ARG A 6 14.19 -4.25 5.67
CA ARG A 6 15.38 -4.45 6.50
C ARG A 6 16.36 -5.43 5.84
N ARG A 7 15.89 -6.60 5.40
CA ARG A 7 16.74 -7.60 4.71
C ARG A 7 17.31 -7.04 3.40
N TRP A 8 16.45 -6.45 2.57
CA TRP A 8 16.86 -5.80 1.32
C TRP A 8 17.95 -4.75 1.53
N PHE A 9 17.86 -3.99 2.62
CA PHE A 9 18.81 -2.94 2.96
C PHE A 9 20.12 -3.49 3.54
N GLU A 10 20.04 -4.53 4.35
CA GLU A 10 21.21 -5.23 4.91
C GLU A 10 22.15 -5.75 3.82
N ASP A 11 21.59 -6.35 2.78
CA ASP A 11 22.35 -6.93 1.65
C ASP A 11 23.05 -5.88 0.78
N ARG A 12 22.58 -4.62 0.82
CA ARG A 12 23.06 -3.53 -0.05
C ARG A 12 23.93 -2.51 0.68
N LEU A 13 23.90 -2.46 2.01
CA LEU A 13 24.68 -1.50 2.78
C LEU A 13 26.20 -1.71 2.58
N PRO A 14 26.97 -0.66 2.20
CA PRO A 14 28.41 -0.79 1.97
C PRO A 14 29.12 -1.36 3.19
N GLN A 15 30.13 -2.22 2.98
CA GLN A 15 30.84 -2.86 4.08
C GLN A 15 31.67 -1.86 4.90
N GLU A 16 32.05 -0.73 4.30
CA GLU A 16 32.90 0.29 4.91
C GLU A 16 32.16 1.20 5.89
N ILE A 17 30.82 1.08 6.01
CA ILE A 17 30.07 1.85 7.02
C ILE A 17 30.35 1.30 8.42
N SER A 18 30.41 2.21 9.39
CA SER A 18 30.58 1.82 10.79
C SER A 18 29.37 1.02 11.30
N SER A 19 29.58 0.23 12.34
CA SER A 19 28.49 -0.52 13.00
C SER A 19 27.34 0.38 13.45
N GLY A 20 27.64 1.57 13.97
CA GLY A 20 26.62 2.55 14.35
C GLY A 20 25.80 3.08 13.17
N GLU A 21 26.43 3.35 12.03
CA GLU A 21 25.74 3.74 10.79
C GLU A 21 24.82 2.61 10.30
N ARG A 22 25.31 1.37 10.31
CA ARG A 22 24.53 0.16 9.93
C ARG A 22 23.31 -0.04 10.83
N VAL A 23 23.48 0.06 12.15
CA VAL A 23 22.37 -0.11 13.10
C VAL A 23 21.28 0.95 12.89
N VAL A 24 21.65 2.21 12.65
CA VAL A 24 20.67 3.28 12.36
C VAL A 24 19.91 3.01 11.05
N ALA A 25 20.65 2.65 9.99
CA ALA A 25 20.09 2.33 8.69
C ALA A 25 19.07 1.18 8.77
N LEU A 26 19.43 0.08 9.42
CA LEU A 26 18.56 -1.10 9.59
C LEU A 26 17.37 -0.81 10.51
N ALA A 27 17.55 -0.02 11.58
CA ALA A 27 16.46 0.35 12.47
C ALA A 27 15.43 1.26 11.79
N ILE A 28 15.86 2.13 10.87
CA ILE A 28 14.93 2.91 10.04
C ILE A 28 14.19 1.97 9.09
N ALA A 29 14.89 1.08 8.39
CA ALA A 29 14.28 0.13 7.46
C ALA A 29 13.21 -0.76 8.12
N ASP A 30 13.43 -1.15 9.39
CA ASP A 30 12.47 -1.92 10.19
C ASP A 30 11.23 -1.11 10.61
N LEU A 31 11.35 0.22 10.77
CA LEU A 31 10.29 1.11 11.26
C LEU A 31 9.45 1.73 10.15
N VAL A 32 9.94 1.80 8.91
CA VAL A 32 9.16 2.32 7.77
C VAL A 32 8.16 1.27 7.26
N TRP A 33 7.17 1.70 6.48
CA TRP A 33 6.25 0.77 5.81
C TRP A 33 6.90 0.16 4.58
N ASP A 34 6.76 -1.15 4.39
CA ASP A 34 7.34 -1.89 3.25
C ASP A 34 6.95 -1.29 1.89
N ASP A 35 5.65 -1.02 1.70
CA ASP A 35 5.10 -0.57 0.42
C ASP A 35 5.53 0.86 0.04
N SER A 36 5.49 1.78 1.01
CA SER A 36 5.81 3.20 0.75
C SER A 36 7.28 3.54 0.98
N ARG A 37 8.03 2.67 1.67
CA ARG A 37 9.39 2.91 2.18
C ARG A 37 9.53 4.15 3.06
N ILE A 38 8.42 4.72 3.53
CA ILE A 38 8.38 5.96 4.31
C ILE A 38 7.97 5.65 5.75
N GLY A 39 8.53 6.39 6.71
CA GLY A 39 8.14 6.33 8.10
C GLY A 39 8.10 7.72 8.71
N TYR A 40 7.03 8.00 9.45
CA TYR A 40 6.83 9.28 10.12
C TYR A 40 6.03 9.07 11.41
N GLY A 41 6.06 10.06 12.30
CA GLY A 41 5.19 10.10 13.47
C GLY A 41 5.83 10.72 14.70
N LYS A 42 5.00 11.21 15.64
CA LYS A 42 5.47 11.83 16.89
C LYS A 42 6.36 10.89 17.72
N LYS A 43 6.08 9.58 17.68
CA LYS A 43 6.84 8.54 18.40
C LYS A 43 7.95 7.90 17.57
N PHE A 44 8.12 8.27 16.29
CA PHE A 44 9.10 7.64 15.41
C PHE A 44 10.51 7.82 15.97
N MET A 45 10.84 9.03 16.43
CA MET A 45 12.17 9.28 16.98
C MET A 45 12.46 8.54 18.27
N ALA A 46 11.49 8.51 19.19
CA ALA A 46 11.63 7.76 20.43
C ALA A 46 11.87 6.25 20.15
N LYS A 47 11.14 5.67 19.18
CA LYS A 47 11.34 4.28 18.76
C LYS A 47 12.73 4.07 18.15
N LEU A 48 13.19 5.01 17.32
CA LEU A 48 14.49 4.90 16.66
C LEU A 48 15.64 5.02 17.67
N LEU A 49 15.58 5.96 18.62
CA LEU A 49 16.54 6.06 19.72
C LEU A 49 16.56 4.77 20.56
N HIS A 50 15.37 4.25 20.93
CA HIS A 50 15.26 3.01 21.68
C HIS A 50 15.88 1.80 20.96
N LYS A 51 15.62 1.64 19.65
CA LYS A 51 16.16 0.52 18.84
C LYS A 51 17.66 0.61 18.61
N THR A 52 18.20 1.83 18.54
CA THR A 52 19.61 2.06 18.19
C THR A 52 20.51 2.19 19.41
N GLY A 53 19.95 2.46 20.59
CA GLY A 53 20.70 2.67 21.83
C GLY A 53 21.38 4.05 21.93
N PHE A 54 21.11 4.98 20.99
CA PHE A 54 21.62 6.35 21.11
C PHE A 54 20.88 7.12 22.21
N GLU A 55 21.63 7.91 22.99
CA GLU A 55 21.10 8.65 24.13
C GLU A 55 20.24 9.84 23.68
N ASN A 56 20.57 10.45 22.54
CA ASN A 56 19.91 11.66 22.08
C ASN A 56 19.87 11.79 20.55
N GLU A 57 18.96 12.66 20.10
CA GLU A 57 18.75 12.91 18.66
C GLU A 57 19.95 13.57 17.97
N ALA A 58 20.83 14.24 18.71
CA ALA A 58 22.00 14.89 18.15
C ALA A 58 23.06 13.87 17.68
N GLN A 59 23.31 12.82 18.48
CA GLN A 59 24.17 11.69 18.08
C GLN A 59 23.63 11.02 16.81
N LEU A 60 22.32 10.74 16.79
CA LEU A 60 21.66 10.16 15.62
C LEU A 60 21.75 11.07 14.39
N GLY A 61 21.57 12.39 14.57
CA GLY A 61 21.73 13.39 13.52
C GLY A 61 23.13 13.40 12.89
N LYS A 62 24.18 13.21 13.71
CA LYS A 62 25.56 13.07 13.22
C LYS A 62 25.73 11.81 12.37
N VAL A 63 25.18 10.67 12.81
CA VAL A 63 25.24 9.40 12.07
C VAL A 63 24.50 9.51 10.73
N LEU A 64 23.29 10.09 10.73
CA LEU A 64 22.53 10.36 9.51
C LEU A 64 23.27 11.30 8.56
N GLY A 65 23.97 12.31 9.10
CA GLY A 65 24.82 13.20 8.30
C GLY A 65 25.98 12.46 7.62
N LYS A 66 26.62 11.50 8.31
CA LYS A 66 27.68 10.67 7.73
C LYS A 66 27.15 9.73 6.64
N LEU A 67 26.01 9.08 6.88
CA LEU A 67 25.32 8.25 5.87
C LEU A 67 24.99 9.08 4.62
N ALA A 68 24.43 10.27 4.78
CA ALA A 68 24.15 11.19 3.68
C ALA A 68 25.42 11.61 2.93
N GLY A 69 26.53 11.85 3.64
CA GLY A 69 27.83 12.13 3.03
C GLY A 69 28.38 10.98 2.17
N ARG A 70 27.91 9.75 2.41
CA ARG A 70 28.20 8.57 1.58
C ARG A 70 27.13 8.30 0.50
N GLY A 71 26.22 9.24 0.28
CA GLY A 71 25.11 9.13 -0.67
C GLY A 71 23.90 8.34 -0.17
N ILE A 72 23.88 7.92 1.10
CA ILE A 72 22.75 7.19 1.70
C ILE A 72 21.87 8.18 2.48
N GLU A 73 20.99 8.89 1.78
CA GLU A 73 20.09 9.86 2.42
C GLU A 73 18.78 9.21 2.88
N LEU A 74 18.67 8.98 4.20
CA LEU A 74 17.51 8.36 4.83
C LEU A 74 16.43 9.36 5.26
N ARG A 75 16.68 10.67 5.14
CA ARG A 75 15.74 11.71 5.55
C ARG A 75 15.01 12.26 4.33
N VAL A 76 13.72 12.56 4.49
CA VAL A 76 12.94 13.23 3.46
C VAL A 76 13.04 14.74 3.66
N PRO A 77 13.45 15.54 2.66
CA PRO A 77 13.46 16.98 2.77
C PRO A 77 12.03 17.51 2.96
N ILE A 78 11.87 18.56 3.75
CA ILE A 78 10.58 19.21 3.95
C ILE A 78 10.21 19.91 2.64
N CYS A 79 9.06 19.59 2.06
CA CYS A 79 8.54 20.30 0.89
C CYS A 79 7.67 21.50 1.32
N GLY A 80 7.81 22.61 0.60
CA GLY A 80 6.91 23.76 0.74
C GLY A 80 5.52 23.49 0.15
N GLN A 81 4.65 24.49 0.20
CA GLN A 81 3.30 24.42 -0.42
C GLN A 81 3.37 24.14 -1.93
N ASP A 82 4.45 24.58 -2.59
CA ASP A 82 4.71 24.35 -4.01
C ASP A 82 5.20 22.93 -4.34
N GLY A 83 5.31 22.04 -3.34
CA GLY A 83 5.84 20.68 -3.49
C GLY A 83 7.37 20.60 -3.69
N LYS A 84 8.06 21.75 -3.80
CA LYS A 84 9.52 21.81 -3.91
C LYS A 84 10.19 21.66 -2.54
N PRO A 85 11.33 20.97 -2.47
CA PRO A 85 12.06 20.84 -1.21
C PRO A 85 12.59 22.19 -0.75
N LEU A 86 12.36 22.50 0.52
CA LEU A 86 12.75 23.73 1.16
C LEU A 86 14.27 23.78 1.30
N ARG A 87 14.87 24.89 0.87
CA ARG A 87 16.31 25.15 1.00
C ARG A 87 16.54 26.28 1.98
N ASN A 88 17.59 26.17 2.79
CA ASN A 88 18.01 27.26 3.66
C ASN A 88 18.69 28.38 2.83
N LYS A 89 19.06 29.49 3.49
CA LYS A 89 19.76 30.62 2.84
C LYS A 89 21.10 30.24 2.18
N ARG A 90 21.67 29.09 2.55
CA ARG A 90 22.90 28.52 2.00
C ARG A 90 22.64 27.52 0.86
N GLY A 91 21.40 27.38 0.41
CA GLY A 91 21.00 26.44 -0.64
C GLY A 91 20.91 24.97 -0.20
N GLN A 92 21.14 24.65 1.08
CA GLN A 92 21.09 23.28 1.61
C GLN A 92 19.64 22.86 1.89
N LEU A 93 19.34 21.58 1.67
CA LEU A 93 18.03 21.00 1.95
C LEU A 93 17.71 21.02 3.45
N VAL A 94 16.47 21.38 3.78
CA VAL A 94 15.98 21.37 5.17
C VAL A 94 15.23 20.07 5.42
N TYR A 95 15.76 19.24 6.33
CA TYR A 95 15.17 17.94 6.68
C TYR A 95 14.36 17.97 7.97
N ALA A 96 14.61 18.96 8.83
CA ALA A 96 13.90 19.12 10.09
C ALA A 96 13.78 20.60 10.43
N HIS A 97 12.60 20.99 10.88
CA HIS A 97 12.33 22.31 11.43
C HIS A 97 11.40 22.17 12.64
N ARG A 98 11.48 23.08 13.61
CA ARG A 98 10.58 23.06 14.77
C ARG A 98 9.12 23.12 14.28
N GLY A 99 8.27 22.26 14.84
CA GLY A 99 6.86 22.14 14.45
C GLY A 99 6.59 21.32 13.19
N HIS A 100 7.62 20.84 12.48
CA HIS A 100 7.44 19.96 11.31
C HIS A 100 7.67 18.50 11.69
N GLN A 101 6.89 17.62 11.08
CA GLN A 101 7.06 16.19 11.25
C GLN A 101 8.32 15.72 10.52
N ARG A 102 9.20 15.02 11.26
CA ARG A 102 10.36 14.37 10.64
C ARG A 102 9.89 13.11 9.93
N THR A 103 10.35 12.97 8.69
CA THR A 103 10.00 11.86 7.81
C THR A 103 11.28 11.19 7.35
N PHE A 104 11.30 9.87 7.46
CA PHE A 104 12.41 9.03 7.05
C PHE A 104 11.97 8.17 5.88
N ARG A 105 12.91 7.80 5.02
CA ARG A 105 12.68 6.87 3.93
C ARG A 105 13.85 5.92 3.75
N VAL A 106 13.56 4.74 3.22
CA VAL A 106 14.58 3.85 2.65
C VAL A 106 14.71 4.19 1.15
N PRO A 107 15.90 4.54 0.65
CA PRO A 107 16.10 4.85 -0.77
C PRO A 107 15.70 3.70 -1.69
N LEU A 108 15.41 4.03 -2.94
CA LEU A 108 15.21 3.04 -4.00
C LEU A 108 16.55 2.48 -4.48
N GLU A 109 16.51 1.35 -5.20
CA GLU A 109 17.71 0.72 -5.77
C GLU A 109 18.49 1.68 -6.68
N SER A 110 17.78 2.47 -7.48
CA SER A 110 18.38 3.47 -8.38
C SER A 110 19.02 4.67 -7.68
N GLU A 111 18.64 4.93 -6.42
CA GLU A 111 19.17 6.03 -5.63
C GLU A 111 20.34 5.60 -4.74
N PHE A 112 20.49 4.28 -4.55
CA PHE A 112 21.46 3.75 -3.63
C PHE A 112 22.83 3.71 -4.32
N PRO A 113 23.88 4.32 -3.73
CA PRO A 113 25.22 4.35 -4.33
C PRO A 113 25.94 2.98 -4.26
N GLY A 114 25.20 1.89 -4.07
CA GLY A 114 25.73 0.57 -3.74
C GLY A 114 25.67 -0.41 -4.90
N ARG A 115 26.62 -1.33 -4.87
CA ARG A 115 26.75 -2.49 -5.75
C ARG A 115 25.42 -3.25 -5.89
N ALA A 116 25.24 -3.92 -7.03
CA ALA A 116 24.24 -4.96 -7.16
C ALA A 116 24.33 -5.88 -5.93
N ALA A 117 23.17 -6.29 -5.39
CA ALA A 117 23.14 -7.22 -4.26
C ALA A 117 24.08 -8.39 -4.56
N PRO A 118 24.88 -8.85 -3.58
CA PRO A 118 25.67 -10.05 -3.77
C PRO A 118 24.72 -11.14 -4.24
N TYR A 119 25.06 -11.77 -5.37
CA TYR A 119 24.31 -12.92 -5.86
C TYR A 119 24.67 -14.09 -4.94
N TRP A 120 23.96 -14.18 -3.81
CA TRP A 120 23.97 -15.36 -2.98
C TRP A 120 23.23 -16.43 -3.77
N ASN A 121 23.99 -17.32 -4.41
CA ASN A 121 23.48 -18.40 -5.23
C ASN A 121 22.88 -19.48 -4.30
N ASP A 122 21.85 -19.11 -3.53
CA ASP A 122 21.22 -19.97 -2.51
C ASP A 122 20.54 -21.20 -3.14
N ASP A 123 20.41 -21.23 -4.47
CA ASP A 123 19.92 -22.38 -5.22
C ASP A 123 20.94 -23.55 -5.28
N GLU A 124 22.24 -23.31 -5.11
CA GLU A 124 23.27 -24.37 -5.09
C GLU A 124 23.54 -24.94 -3.67
N GLU A 125 23.24 -24.18 -2.61
CA GLU A 125 23.37 -24.64 -1.22
C GLU A 125 22.06 -25.20 -0.64
N ARG A 126 21.02 -25.35 -1.46
CA ARG A 126 19.82 -26.11 -1.05
C ARG A 126 20.26 -27.54 -0.79
N SER A 127 20.41 -27.86 0.50
CA SER A 127 21.04 -29.09 0.99
C SER A 127 20.67 -30.29 0.10
N PRO A 128 21.66 -30.99 -0.48
CA PRO A 128 21.40 -32.20 -1.27
C PRO A 128 20.67 -33.31 -0.47
N ASP A 129 20.46 -33.13 0.84
CA ASP A 129 19.91 -34.14 1.74
C ASP A 129 18.38 -34.05 1.96
N ARG A 130 17.61 -33.49 1.02
CA ARG A 130 16.17 -33.79 0.96
C ARG A 130 15.87 -34.89 -0.06
N GLU A 131 16.76 -35.88 -0.13
CA GLU A 131 16.36 -37.22 -0.53
C GLU A 131 15.30 -37.72 0.47
N THR A 132 14.05 -37.70 0.01
CA THR A 132 13.18 -38.88 0.06
C THR A 132 13.25 -39.67 1.36
N ASN A 133 12.77 -39.10 2.46
CA ASN A 133 12.32 -39.88 3.61
C ASN A 133 10.99 -40.59 3.23
N SER A 134 11.05 -41.52 2.28
CA SER A 134 9.95 -42.38 1.82
C SER A 134 9.93 -43.70 2.60
N TRP A 135 10.24 -43.67 3.89
CA TRP A 135 10.32 -44.89 4.73
C TRP A 135 9.38 -44.92 5.93
N PHE A 136 8.34 -44.07 5.97
CA PHE A 136 7.28 -44.17 6.98
C PHE A 136 5.89 -44.26 6.33
N THR A 137 5.72 -45.28 5.50
CA THR A 137 4.43 -45.95 5.32
C THR A 137 4.62 -47.40 5.71
N ASP A 138 4.66 -47.67 7.00
CA ASP A 138 4.13 -48.92 7.53
C ASP A 138 3.69 -48.75 8.98
N GLU A 139 2.39 -48.99 9.15
CA GLU A 139 1.73 -49.57 10.31
C GLU A 139 2.51 -49.66 11.63
N ARG A 140 2.09 -48.87 12.62
CA ARG A 140 1.61 -49.42 13.90
C ARG A 140 0.98 -48.35 14.77
N SER A 141 -0.33 -48.47 14.94
CA SER A 141 -0.96 -48.12 16.22
C SER A 141 -0.43 -49.08 17.29
N PRO A 142 0.02 -48.58 18.44
CA PRO A 142 -0.47 -49.16 19.67
C PRO A 142 -0.99 -48.09 20.64
N ALA A 143 -2.15 -48.44 21.19
CA ALA A 143 -2.61 -48.20 22.54
C ALA A 143 -1.96 -47.04 23.34
N ARG A 144 -2.76 -45.99 23.53
CA ARG A 144 -3.19 -45.48 24.83
C ARG A 144 -2.43 -46.05 26.05
N GLU A 145 -1.27 -45.48 26.35
CA GLU A 145 -0.68 -45.55 27.69
C GLU A 145 -0.76 -44.19 28.37
N THR A 146 -1.54 -44.17 29.43
CA THR A 146 -1.62 -43.13 30.45
C THR A 146 -0.25 -42.90 31.08
N PHE A 147 0.43 -41.82 30.68
CA PHE A 147 1.58 -41.32 31.43
C PHE A 147 1.10 -40.62 32.71
N LYS A 148 1.42 -41.26 33.84
CA LYS A 148 1.34 -40.69 35.18
C LYS A 148 2.16 -39.40 35.24
N ALA A 149 1.58 -38.39 35.86
CA ALA A 149 2.29 -37.23 36.35
C ALA A 149 3.24 -37.66 37.48
N GLU A 150 4.51 -37.90 37.14
CA GLU A 150 5.57 -38.02 38.13
C GLU A 150 6.26 -36.68 38.32
N SER A 151 6.00 -36.13 39.49
CA SER A 151 6.78 -35.15 40.22
C SER A 151 8.30 -35.37 40.09
N SER A 152 9.04 -34.27 39.95
CA SER A 152 10.34 -34.01 40.61
C SER A 152 10.93 -32.69 40.10
N PRO A 153 11.90 -32.07 40.79
CA PRO A 153 11.91 -31.71 42.20
C PRO A 153 12.30 -30.22 42.39
N ALA A 154 12.15 -29.73 43.62
CA ALA A 154 12.73 -28.48 44.06
C ALA A 154 14.25 -28.44 43.81
N ARG A 155 14.73 -27.43 43.08
CA ARG A 155 16.15 -27.06 42.98
C ARG A 155 16.23 -25.57 43.31
N GLU A 156 16.38 -25.25 44.59
CA GLU A 156 17.67 -25.10 45.28
C GLU A 156 18.36 -23.80 44.87
N GLY A 157 18.54 -22.95 45.89
CA GLY A 157 18.75 -21.52 45.75
C GLY A 157 20.08 -21.13 45.13
N TYR A 158 20.03 -20.11 44.26
CA TYR A 158 21.20 -19.31 43.93
C TYR A 158 21.22 -18.05 44.78
N ARG A 159 21.98 -18.15 45.86
CA ARG A 159 22.41 -17.07 46.74
C ARG A 159 23.71 -16.52 46.19
N GLY A 160 23.69 -15.23 45.86
CA GLY A 160 24.83 -14.32 45.91
C GLY A 160 25.79 -14.36 44.73
N GLU A 161 25.85 -13.25 44.00
CA GLU A 161 27.13 -12.58 43.80
C GLU A 161 26.91 -11.09 43.54
N ARG A 162 27.39 -10.31 44.51
CA ARG A 162 27.59 -8.87 44.41
C ARG A 162 28.61 -8.62 43.32
N SER A 163 28.37 -7.62 42.48
CA SER A 163 29.42 -6.96 41.71
C SER A 163 29.33 -5.45 41.93
N PRO A 164 30.48 -4.77 41.92
CA PRO A 164 30.77 -3.71 42.86
C PRO A 164 30.40 -2.33 42.32
N ALA A 165 30.19 -1.43 43.28
CA ALA A 165 30.07 0.01 43.06
C ALA A 165 31.25 0.52 42.22
N ARG A 166 30.92 1.10 41.05
CA ARG A 166 31.86 1.97 40.34
C ARG A 166 31.68 3.38 40.88
N GLU A 167 32.70 3.82 41.59
CA GLU A 167 32.89 5.16 42.11
C GLU A 167 32.76 6.18 40.97
N SER A 168 31.81 7.10 41.11
CA SER A 168 31.71 8.29 40.28
C SER A 168 32.75 9.30 40.75
N MET A 169 33.86 9.43 40.02
CA MET A 169 34.73 10.59 40.13
C MET A 169 33.98 11.82 39.60
N VAL A 170 33.49 12.62 40.54
CA VAL A 170 33.15 14.02 40.36
C VAL A 170 34.44 14.78 40.09
N THR A 171 34.63 15.28 38.87
CA THR A 171 35.57 16.37 38.61
C THR A 171 34.77 17.66 38.45
N GLN A 172 34.94 18.50 39.45
CA GLN A 172 34.45 19.87 39.55
C GLN A 172 35.58 20.80 39.09
N ALA A 173 35.41 21.47 37.95
CA ALA A 173 36.07 22.72 37.53
C ALA A 173 35.44 23.04 36.15
N GLY A 174 34.70 24.12 35.92
CA GLY A 174 34.94 25.48 36.36
C GLY A 174 35.35 26.26 35.13
N ASP A 175 34.38 26.84 34.41
CA ASP A 175 34.61 27.98 33.50
C ASP A 175 33.28 28.70 33.20
N PRO A 176 33.13 30.00 33.54
CA PRO A 176 31.95 30.79 33.21
C PRO A 176 32.03 31.28 31.75
N ILE A 177 31.06 30.88 30.93
CA ILE A 177 30.93 31.40 29.56
C ILE A 177 30.29 32.80 29.62
N PRO A 178 30.91 33.83 29.02
CA PRO A 178 30.39 35.19 29.04
C PRO A 178 29.09 35.33 28.23
N LEU A 179 28.09 35.92 28.87
CA LEU A 179 26.86 36.44 28.27
C LEU A 179 27.20 37.44 27.17
N THR A 180 27.09 37.01 25.91
CA THR A 180 27.07 37.90 24.75
C THR A 180 25.63 38.13 24.33
N THR A 181 25.13 39.27 24.76
CA THR A 181 23.89 39.92 24.34
C THR A 181 24.03 40.38 22.88
N PRO A 182 23.25 39.86 21.90
CA PRO A 182 23.19 40.48 20.60
C PRO A 182 22.27 41.71 20.65
N SER A 183 22.90 42.87 20.56
CA SER A 183 22.27 44.16 20.30
C SER A 183 21.57 44.14 18.93
N PHE A 184 20.25 44.39 18.93
CA PHE A 184 19.46 44.60 17.74
C PHE A 184 19.57 46.06 17.29
N PRO A 185 19.99 46.36 16.04
CA PRO A 185 19.72 47.66 15.44
C PRO A 185 18.29 47.71 14.85
N PRO A 186 17.59 48.86 14.95
CA PRO A 186 16.28 49.04 14.35
C PRO A 186 16.33 49.54 12.90
N SER A 187 15.26 49.24 12.17
CA SER A 187 14.68 50.01 11.06
C SER A 187 15.25 49.88 9.63
N VAL A 188 14.33 50.20 8.70
CA VAL A 188 14.44 50.45 7.24
C VAL A 188 14.24 49.17 6.39
N THR A 189 13.23 48.96 5.54
CA THR A 189 12.15 49.75 4.90
C THR A 189 11.09 48.78 4.32
N PRO A 190 9.83 49.20 4.08
CA PRO A 190 8.85 48.42 3.33
C PRO A 190 9.05 48.59 1.82
N ARG A 191 9.34 47.50 1.10
CA ARG A 191 9.46 47.48 -0.37
C ARG A 191 8.11 47.11 -1.01
N PRO A 192 7.71 47.74 -2.14
CA PRO A 192 6.34 47.67 -2.63
C PRO A 192 5.98 46.31 -3.23
N ARG A 193 4.72 45.94 -3.06
CA ARG A 193 4.03 44.86 -3.77
C ARG A 193 4.17 45.04 -5.29
N ALA A 194 4.93 44.17 -5.93
CA ALA A 194 4.75 43.88 -7.34
C ALA A 194 3.61 42.85 -7.45
N ALA A 195 2.45 43.32 -7.90
CA ALA A 195 1.37 42.48 -8.38
C ALA A 195 1.78 41.91 -9.74
N GLU A 196 2.35 40.71 -9.75
CA GLU A 196 2.50 39.94 -10.98
C GLU A 196 1.29 39.03 -11.13
N GLY A 197 0.46 39.39 -12.11
CA GLY A 197 -0.69 38.63 -12.54
C GLY A 197 -0.28 37.22 -12.94
N LYS A 198 -0.64 36.25 -12.10
CA LYS A 198 -0.62 34.84 -12.47
C LYS A 198 -1.86 34.59 -13.32
N ALA A 199 -1.70 34.81 -14.62
CA ALA A 199 -2.63 34.32 -15.64
C ALA A 199 -2.80 32.82 -15.39
N GLY A 200 -4.00 32.45 -14.93
CA GLY A 200 -4.36 31.07 -14.70
C GLY A 200 -4.35 30.36 -16.04
N SER A 201 -3.34 29.52 -16.28
CA SER A 201 -3.51 28.38 -17.15
C SER A 201 -4.56 27.49 -16.51
N SER A 202 -5.81 27.72 -16.86
CA SER A 202 -6.90 26.77 -16.75
C SER A 202 -6.48 25.54 -17.53
N LYS A 203 -5.72 24.64 -16.88
CA LYS A 203 -5.52 23.27 -17.32
C LYS A 203 -6.92 22.75 -17.61
N GLN A 204 -7.18 22.52 -18.90
CA GLN A 204 -8.37 21.85 -19.39
C GLN A 204 -8.51 20.58 -18.54
N GLN A 205 -9.44 20.59 -17.59
CA GLN A 205 -9.64 19.46 -16.69
C GLN A 205 -10.19 18.33 -17.55
N ASP A 206 -9.52 17.19 -17.51
CA ASP A 206 -9.94 15.99 -18.22
C ASP A 206 -11.39 15.65 -17.83
N PRO A 207 -12.33 15.58 -18.80
CA PRO A 207 -13.72 15.28 -18.51
C PRO A 207 -13.89 13.96 -17.75
N ALA A 208 -13.02 12.97 -17.98
CA ALA A 208 -13.05 11.70 -17.28
C ALA A 208 -12.72 11.85 -15.79
N LEU A 209 -11.73 12.67 -15.44
CA LEU A 209 -11.37 12.95 -14.04
C LEU A 209 -12.50 13.68 -13.31
N THR A 210 -13.16 14.62 -13.99
CA THR A 210 -14.32 15.32 -13.44
C THR A 210 -15.49 14.35 -13.21
N ALA A 211 -15.76 13.45 -14.16
CA ALA A 211 -16.80 12.42 -14.03
C ALA A 211 -16.51 11.45 -12.87
N ALA A 212 -15.29 10.91 -12.77
CA ALA A 212 -14.88 10.04 -11.68
C ALA A 212 -14.93 10.73 -10.30
N THR A 213 -14.55 12.02 -10.26
CA THR A 213 -14.64 12.83 -9.03
C THR A 213 -16.10 13.04 -8.61
N ALA A 214 -17.00 13.30 -9.56
CA ALA A 214 -18.44 13.43 -9.29
C ALA A 214 -19.05 12.09 -8.85
N PHE A 215 -18.68 10.99 -9.50
CA PHE A 215 -19.12 9.64 -9.15
C PHE A 215 -18.80 9.29 -7.69
N LEU A 216 -17.55 9.51 -7.24
CA LEU A 216 -17.13 9.27 -5.85
C LEU A 216 -17.84 10.15 -4.82
N GLN A 217 -18.23 11.37 -5.20
CA GLN A 217 -19.01 12.27 -4.33
C GLN A 217 -20.47 11.84 -4.19
N ASN A 218 -21.02 11.19 -5.22
CA ASN A 218 -22.43 10.78 -5.29
C ASN A 218 -22.68 9.33 -4.85
N LEU A 219 -21.66 8.63 -4.31
CA LEU A 219 -21.87 7.31 -3.72
C LEU A 219 -22.87 7.36 -2.55
N PRO A 220 -23.65 6.29 -2.32
CA PRO A 220 -24.58 6.25 -1.20
C PRO A 220 -23.84 6.33 0.14
N GLN A 221 -24.46 6.96 1.14
CA GLN A 221 -23.91 6.98 2.51
C GLN A 221 -23.78 5.53 3.04
N PRO A 222 -22.73 5.21 3.81
CA PRO A 222 -21.68 6.10 4.33
C PRO A 222 -20.45 6.24 3.41
N TRP A 223 -20.56 5.83 2.14
CA TRP A 223 -19.42 5.72 1.22
C TRP A 223 -19.09 7.00 0.45
N SER A 224 -19.99 8.01 0.45
CA SER A 224 -19.71 9.30 -0.16
C SER A 224 -18.43 9.91 0.41
N VAL A 225 -17.55 10.43 -0.45
CA VAL A 225 -16.33 11.12 -0.02
C VAL A 225 -16.38 12.60 -0.39
N GLY A 226 -15.78 13.44 0.45
CA GLY A 226 -15.69 14.89 0.19
C GLY A 226 -14.85 15.21 -1.05
N ARG A 227 -15.07 16.38 -1.65
CA ARG A 227 -14.44 16.84 -2.90
C ARG A 227 -12.92 16.65 -2.97
N VAL A 228 -12.20 16.97 -1.90
CA VAL A 228 -10.73 16.86 -1.85
C VAL A 228 -10.29 15.40 -1.93
N THR A 229 -10.92 14.53 -1.16
CA THR A 229 -10.65 13.09 -1.16
C THR A 229 -11.05 12.44 -2.49
N ALA A 230 -12.23 12.81 -3.02
CA ALA A 230 -12.69 12.36 -4.33
C ALA A 230 -11.69 12.73 -5.44
N SER A 231 -11.23 13.99 -5.48
CA SER A 231 -10.25 14.45 -6.45
C SER A 231 -8.89 13.74 -6.32
N ALA A 232 -8.51 13.31 -5.12
CA ALA A 232 -7.28 12.57 -4.89
C ALA A 232 -7.38 11.09 -5.30
N MET A 233 -8.59 10.50 -5.24
CA MET A 233 -8.84 9.09 -5.59
C MET A 233 -9.27 8.88 -7.05
N ALA A 234 -9.81 9.90 -7.71
CA ALA A 234 -10.33 9.81 -9.08
C ALA A 234 -9.32 9.26 -10.12
N PRO A 235 -8.02 9.65 -10.12
CA PRO A 235 -7.07 9.09 -11.08
C PRO A 235 -6.89 7.57 -10.91
N GLN A 236 -6.81 7.11 -9.66
CA GLN A 236 -6.66 5.71 -9.31
C GLN A 236 -7.91 4.89 -9.67
N LEU A 237 -9.10 5.48 -9.50
CA LEU A 237 -10.34 4.84 -9.96
C LEU A 237 -10.34 4.66 -11.47
N LEU A 238 -9.99 5.69 -12.24
CA LEU A 238 -9.97 5.62 -13.71
C LEU A 238 -9.01 4.55 -14.24
N GLU A 239 -7.80 4.49 -13.68
CA GLU A 239 -6.81 3.47 -14.03
C GLU A 239 -7.39 2.06 -13.83
N VAL A 240 -7.88 1.75 -12.63
CA VAL A 240 -8.38 0.41 -12.32
C VAL A 240 -9.65 0.06 -13.11
N ILE A 241 -10.61 0.98 -13.30
CA ILE A 241 -11.81 0.65 -14.07
C ILE A 241 -11.46 0.35 -15.54
N THR A 242 -10.50 1.06 -16.13
CA THR A 242 -10.07 0.81 -17.51
C THR A 242 -9.36 -0.54 -17.65
N GLU A 243 -8.52 -0.91 -16.69
CA GLU A 243 -7.83 -2.20 -16.68
C GLU A 243 -8.77 -3.38 -16.44
N GLN A 244 -9.74 -3.22 -15.54
CA GLN A 244 -10.64 -4.28 -15.13
C GLN A 244 -11.94 -4.33 -15.95
N GLY A 245 -12.15 -3.37 -16.87
CA GLY A 245 -13.30 -3.32 -17.77
C GLY A 245 -14.60 -2.83 -17.12
N TRP A 246 -14.52 -2.02 -16.06
CA TRP A 246 -15.68 -1.42 -15.41
C TRP A 246 -16.08 -0.10 -16.05
N GLN A 247 -17.34 0.27 -15.89
CA GLN A 247 -17.88 1.58 -16.26
C GLN A 247 -18.35 2.33 -14.99
N LEU A 248 -18.51 3.65 -15.08
CA LEU A 248 -19.00 4.49 -13.98
C LEU A 248 -20.53 4.39 -13.87
N ASP A 249 -21.04 3.20 -13.53
CA ASP A 249 -22.46 2.85 -13.48
C ASP A 249 -22.91 2.34 -12.09
N ASP A 250 -24.20 1.98 -11.99
CA ASP A 250 -24.81 1.49 -10.75
C ASP A 250 -24.26 0.11 -10.31
N GLU A 251 -23.74 -0.69 -11.25
CA GLU A 251 -23.08 -1.96 -10.92
C GLU A 251 -21.78 -1.70 -10.15
N LEU A 252 -20.97 -0.74 -10.62
CA LEU A 252 -19.77 -0.32 -9.91
C LEU A 252 -20.10 0.28 -8.54
N VAL A 253 -21.17 1.08 -8.43
CA VAL A 253 -21.63 1.61 -7.13
C VAL A 253 -21.94 0.46 -6.18
N THR A 254 -22.74 -0.51 -6.63
CA THR A 254 -23.12 -1.68 -5.83
C THR A 254 -21.88 -2.45 -5.38
N LYS A 255 -20.90 -2.61 -6.26
CA LYS A 255 -19.68 -3.34 -5.94
C LYS A 255 -18.79 -2.61 -4.94
N LEU A 256 -18.57 -1.31 -5.14
CA LEU A 256 -17.76 -0.50 -4.23
C LEU A 256 -18.40 -0.35 -2.85
N THR A 257 -19.73 -0.44 -2.76
CA THR A 257 -20.50 -0.24 -1.52
C THR A 257 -20.96 -1.53 -0.84
N GLU A 258 -20.58 -2.70 -1.37
CA GLU A 258 -20.97 -4.02 -0.86
C GLU A 258 -20.64 -4.19 0.64
N ARG A 259 -21.54 -4.71 1.48
CA ARG A 259 -21.34 -4.88 2.95
C ARG A 259 -21.03 -3.57 3.71
N PRO A 260 -22.04 -2.72 3.95
CA PRO A 260 -21.85 -1.46 4.68
C PRO A 260 -21.72 -1.64 6.21
N GLU A 261 -22.17 -2.76 6.78
CA GLU A 261 -22.26 -2.92 8.23
C GLU A 261 -20.89 -3.14 8.89
N GLY A 262 -20.67 -2.45 10.02
CA GLY A 262 -19.46 -2.60 10.84
C GLY A 262 -18.21 -1.87 10.34
N VAL A 263 -18.29 -1.17 9.20
CA VAL A 263 -17.15 -0.40 8.66
C VAL A 263 -16.97 0.91 9.44
N LYS A 264 -15.91 1.00 10.25
CA LYS A 264 -15.58 2.21 11.05
C LYS A 264 -14.98 3.35 10.22
N GLN A 265 -14.39 3.06 9.07
CA GLN A 265 -13.70 4.03 8.21
C GLN A 265 -14.02 3.80 6.73
N PRO A 266 -15.19 4.25 6.24
CA PRO A 266 -15.66 3.99 4.87
C PRO A 266 -14.68 4.46 3.80
N SER A 267 -14.07 5.63 3.97
CA SER A 267 -13.10 6.19 3.00
C SER A 267 -11.82 5.35 2.86
N ALA A 268 -11.31 4.81 3.96
CA ALA A 268 -10.13 3.94 3.95
C ALA A 268 -10.44 2.61 3.26
N VAL A 269 -11.60 2.02 3.55
CA VAL A 269 -12.06 0.77 2.92
C VAL A 269 -12.37 0.98 1.44
N LEU A 270 -12.98 2.11 1.06
CA LEU A 270 -13.25 2.44 -0.34
C LEU A 270 -11.96 2.47 -1.16
N ARG A 271 -10.89 3.06 -0.60
CA ARG A 271 -9.59 3.11 -1.27
C ARG A 271 -8.97 1.73 -1.47
N LEU A 272 -9.11 0.83 -0.50
CA LEU A 272 -8.70 -0.57 -0.65
C LEU A 272 -9.51 -1.28 -1.73
N ARG A 273 -10.83 -1.10 -1.75
CA ARG A 273 -11.73 -1.73 -2.74
C ARG A 273 -11.49 -1.26 -4.17
N ILE A 274 -11.11 0.00 -4.36
CA ILE A 274 -10.72 0.50 -5.68
C ILE A 274 -9.46 -0.22 -6.16
N ASN A 275 -8.49 -0.51 -5.29
CA ASN A 275 -7.28 -1.23 -5.67
C ASN A 275 -7.52 -2.73 -5.90
N ASP A 276 -8.41 -3.32 -5.10
CA ASP A 276 -8.74 -4.75 -5.16
C ASP A 276 -10.00 -5.02 -5.99
N LEU A 277 -10.29 -4.15 -6.97
CA LEU A 277 -11.48 -4.29 -7.81
C LEU A 277 -11.32 -5.54 -8.70
N PRO A 278 -12.21 -6.53 -8.62
CA PRO A 278 -12.13 -7.71 -9.48
C PRO A 278 -12.40 -7.31 -10.94
N LYS A 279 -12.06 -8.19 -11.89
CA LYS A 279 -12.50 -8.01 -13.30
C LYS A 279 -14.01 -7.83 -13.35
N ALA A 280 -14.46 -6.87 -14.16
CA ALA A 280 -15.89 -6.65 -14.36
C ALA A 280 -16.53 -7.98 -14.80
N PRO A 281 -17.72 -8.32 -14.26
CA PRO A 281 -18.48 -9.42 -14.82
C PRO A 281 -18.59 -9.16 -16.32
N ARG A 282 -18.37 -10.18 -17.15
CA ARG A 282 -18.61 -10.04 -18.58
C ARG A 282 -20.04 -9.57 -18.70
N GLN A 283 -20.24 -8.29 -19.04
CA GLN A 283 -21.54 -7.80 -19.43
C GLN A 283 -21.98 -8.80 -20.49
N HIS A 284 -23.02 -9.56 -20.17
CA HIS A 284 -23.59 -10.49 -21.13
C HIS A 284 -23.97 -9.58 -22.28
N ALA A 285 -23.15 -9.60 -23.34
CA ALA A 285 -23.43 -8.85 -24.55
C ALA A 285 -24.90 -9.12 -24.81
N PRO A 286 -25.75 -8.08 -24.87
CA PRO A 286 -27.19 -8.25 -24.96
C PRO A 286 -27.38 -9.28 -26.04
N THR A 287 -27.86 -10.47 -25.65
CA THR A 287 -27.89 -11.59 -26.56
C THR A 287 -28.80 -11.10 -27.66
N THR A 288 -28.23 -10.67 -28.78
CA THR A 288 -28.89 -10.49 -30.06
C THR A 288 -29.21 -11.90 -30.56
N GLY A 289 -29.92 -12.66 -29.73
CA GLY A 289 -30.78 -13.69 -30.22
C GLY A 289 -31.85 -12.95 -31.01
N PRO A 290 -32.23 -13.45 -32.19
CA PRO A 290 -33.37 -12.90 -32.91
C PRO A 290 -34.53 -12.82 -31.91
N SER A 291 -35.07 -11.61 -31.70
CA SER A 291 -36.25 -11.45 -30.86
C SER A 291 -37.33 -12.32 -31.48
N LEU A 292 -37.63 -13.44 -30.83
CA LEU A 292 -38.64 -14.35 -31.32
C LEU A 292 -39.94 -13.56 -31.46
N PRO A 293 -40.61 -13.61 -32.62
CA PRO A 293 -41.91 -12.99 -32.76
C PRO A 293 -42.88 -13.55 -31.70
N PRO A 294 -43.99 -12.87 -31.39
CA PRO A 294 -45.01 -13.44 -30.51
C PRO A 294 -45.42 -14.84 -30.98
N TRP A 295 -45.63 -15.76 -30.03
CA TRP A 295 -46.02 -17.14 -30.33
C TRP A 295 -47.41 -17.17 -30.98
N CYS A 296 -47.60 -17.98 -32.03
CA CYS A 296 -48.85 -18.01 -32.78
C CYS A 296 -49.98 -18.81 -32.10
N GLY A 297 -49.71 -19.51 -30.99
CA GLY A 297 -50.69 -20.30 -30.24
C GLY A 297 -51.02 -21.68 -30.83
N GLU A 298 -50.69 -21.93 -32.10
CA GLU A 298 -51.04 -23.18 -32.81
C GLU A 298 -49.87 -24.17 -32.92
N CYS A 299 -48.65 -23.73 -32.67
CA CYS A 299 -47.44 -24.54 -32.86
C CYS A 299 -46.89 -25.09 -31.53
N GLY A 300 -46.21 -26.23 -31.60
CA GLY A 300 -45.56 -26.86 -30.45
C GLY A 300 -46.30 -28.02 -29.79
N ASP A 301 -47.29 -28.61 -30.49
CA ASP A 301 -47.93 -29.88 -30.12
C ASP A 301 -48.41 -29.94 -28.65
N GLY A 302 -48.99 -28.84 -28.16
CA GLY A 302 -49.49 -28.74 -26.78
C GLY A 302 -48.41 -28.50 -25.71
N ASN A 303 -47.15 -28.27 -26.10
CA ASN A 303 -46.09 -27.93 -25.17
C ASN A 303 -46.11 -26.42 -24.82
N PRO A 304 -46.43 -26.04 -23.56
CA PRO A 304 -46.46 -24.63 -23.16
C PRO A 304 -45.09 -23.94 -23.25
N ALA A 305 -43.99 -24.70 -23.32
CA ALA A 305 -42.66 -24.13 -23.53
C ALA A 305 -42.48 -23.48 -24.91
N ALA A 306 -43.39 -23.72 -25.87
CA ALA A 306 -43.38 -23.07 -27.18
C ALA A 306 -43.61 -21.55 -27.11
N GLU A 307 -44.24 -21.05 -26.04
CA GLU A 307 -44.41 -19.61 -25.82
C GLU A 307 -43.06 -18.90 -25.67
N PHE A 308 -42.14 -19.49 -24.91
CA PHE A 308 -40.89 -18.86 -24.49
C PHE A 308 -39.65 -19.33 -25.27
N ASN A 309 -39.73 -20.43 -26.02
CA ASN A 309 -38.56 -21.05 -26.64
C ASN A 309 -38.80 -21.49 -28.09
N ALA A 310 -38.03 -20.89 -29.01
CA ALA A 310 -38.03 -21.14 -30.45
C ALA A 310 -38.01 -22.63 -30.82
N LYS A 311 -37.23 -23.43 -30.08
CA LYS A 311 -36.98 -24.83 -30.39
C LYS A 311 -38.25 -25.68 -30.37
N PHE A 312 -39.25 -25.26 -29.61
CA PHE A 312 -40.54 -25.94 -29.49
C PHE A 312 -41.60 -25.38 -30.43
N ARG A 313 -41.32 -24.33 -31.20
CA ARG A 313 -42.28 -23.74 -32.16
C ARG A 313 -42.28 -24.48 -33.49
N LYS A 314 -42.66 -25.75 -33.45
CA LYS A 314 -42.73 -26.63 -34.63
C LYS A 314 -44.16 -26.73 -35.16
N ALA A 315 -44.30 -26.89 -36.47
CA ALA A 315 -45.60 -27.09 -37.09
C ALA A 315 -46.24 -28.39 -36.55
N PRO A 316 -47.56 -28.41 -36.30
CA PRO A 316 -48.21 -29.54 -35.66
C PRO A 316 -48.02 -30.83 -36.46
N GLY A 317 -47.56 -31.89 -35.80
CA GLY A 317 -47.25 -33.18 -36.45
C GLY A 317 -46.02 -33.17 -37.36
N SER A 318 -45.19 -32.13 -37.33
CA SER A 318 -43.98 -32.00 -38.14
C SER A 318 -42.75 -31.66 -37.29
N SER A 319 -41.57 -32.07 -37.76
CA SER A 319 -40.29 -31.63 -37.19
C SER A 319 -39.86 -30.24 -37.69
N LYS A 320 -40.55 -29.69 -38.71
CA LYS A 320 -40.23 -28.38 -39.31
C LYS A 320 -40.66 -27.22 -38.39
N PRO A 321 -39.91 -26.10 -38.39
CA PRO A 321 -40.29 -24.89 -37.67
C PRO A 321 -41.63 -24.33 -38.19
N CYS A 322 -42.42 -23.75 -37.30
CA CYS A 322 -43.69 -23.13 -37.66
C CYS A 322 -43.46 -21.87 -38.48
N LEU A 323 -44.05 -21.80 -39.66
CA LEU A 323 -43.86 -20.69 -40.60
C LEU A 323 -44.34 -19.34 -40.04
N ASN A 324 -45.38 -19.34 -39.20
CA ASN A 324 -45.88 -18.11 -38.55
C ASN A 324 -44.92 -17.59 -37.46
N CYS A 325 -44.19 -18.49 -36.79
CA CYS A 325 -43.22 -18.12 -35.76
C CYS A 325 -41.80 -17.91 -36.31
N HIS A 326 -41.54 -18.35 -37.54
CA HIS A 326 -40.24 -18.32 -38.20
C HIS A 326 -40.38 -17.84 -39.66
N PRO A 327 -40.75 -16.57 -39.90
CA PRO A 327 -40.94 -16.05 -41.25
C PRO A 327 -39.66 -16.14 -42.10
N GLU A 328 -38.48 -16.10 -41.48
CA GLU A 328 -37.18 -16.27 -42.15
C GLU A 328 -36.99 -17.64 -42.82
N THR A 329 -37.75 -18.66 -42.41
CA THR A 329 -37.67 -19.98 -43.03
C THR A 329 -38.52 -20.08 -44.30
N GLN A 330 -39.53 -19.21 -44.49
CA GLN A 330 -40.30 -19.16 -45.74
C GLN A 330 -39.46 -18.60 -46.89
N THR A 331 -38.62 -17.60 -46.64
CA THR A 331 -37.81 -16.97 -47.68
C THR A 331 -36.68 -17.88 -48.19
N ALA A 332 -36.24 -18.84 -47.38
CA ALA A 332 -35.20 -19.80 -47.76
C ALA A 332 -35.71 -20.99 -48.60
N GLU A 333 -37.00 -21.32 -48.55
CA GLU A 333 -37.59 -22.42 -49.35
C GLU A 333 -38.09 -21.94 -50.72
N ALA A 334 -38.12 -20.61 -50.95
CA ALA A 334 -38.55 -19.97 -52.20
C ALA A 334 -37.38 -19.49 -53.11
N ALA A 335 -36.14 -19.66 -52.67
CA ALA A 335 -34.91 -19.33 -53.41
C ALA A 335 -34.18 -20.61 -53.85
#